data_AF-A0A5C6FDD8-F1
#
_entry.id   AF-A0A5C6FDD8-F1
#
_cell.length_a   1.000
_cell.length_b   1.000
_cell.length_c   1.000
_cell.angle_alpha   90.00
_cell.angle_beta   90.00
_cell.angle_gamma   90.00
#
_symmetry.space_group_name_H-M   'P 1'
#
loop_
_entity.id
_entity.type
_entity.pdbx_description
1 polymer ?
#
loop_
_entity_poly.entity_id
_entity_poly.type
_entity_poly.pdbx_seq_one_letter_code
_entity_poly.pdbx_strand_id
1 'polypeptide(L)'
;MTNSKNDAIRPFHIYLYGNDRGPIPTSFEATASRLEALPLLYFEPDGSFVWCRDRGEQQIYGMLYDAAGQIQYCEIQGKCSLSTWIELRSAITGELATAGPVIGLQAMRLPEQELQELQSFEKSVWRSTAHRANAS
;
A
#
# COMPACT_ATOMS: atom_id res chain seq x y z
N MET A 1 20.20 11.81 18.03
CA MET A 1 20.28 12.25 16.62
C MET A 1 20.17 11.01 15.75
N THR A 2 18.94 10.59 15.46
CA THR A 2 18.68 9.44 14.58
C THR A 2 18.84 9.91 13.14
N ASN A 3 19.72 9.22 12.42
CA ASN A 3 20.02 9.43 11.02
C ASN A 3 18.74 9.22 10.20
N SER A 4 18.01 10.30 9.89
CA SER A 4 16.86 10.28 8.98
C SER A 4 17.36 9.92 7.58
N LYS A 5 17.48 8.62 7.31
CA LYS A 5 17.49 8.13 5.94
C LYS A 5 16.20 8.65 5.30
N ASN A 6 16.37 9.52 4.32
CA ASN A 6 15.34 10.11 3.49
C ASN A 6 14.30 9.05 3.10
N ASP A 7 13.09 9.11 3.64
CA ASP A 7 11.99 8.21 3.26
C ASP A 7 11.44 8.68 1.92
N ALA A 8 12.08 8.23 0.84
CA ALA A 8 11.85 8.73 -0.50
C ALA A 8 10.39 8.47 -0.93
N ILE A 9 9.75 9.51 -1.46
CA ILE A 9 8.42 9.40 -2.08
C ILE A 9 8.58 8.66 -3.42
N ARG A 10 7.83 7.58 -3.59
CA ARG A 10 7.92 6.71 -4.78
C ARG A 10 6.54 6.49 -5.39
N PRO A 11 6.42 6.55 -6.73
CA PRO A 11 5.17 6.26 -7.41
C PRO A 11 4.94 4.75 -7.53
N PHE A 12 3.67 4.34 -7.55
CA PHE A 12 3.25 2.97 -7.82
C PHE A 12 1.79 2.90 -8.27
N HIS A 13 1.43 1.77 -8.88
CA HIS A 13 0.05 1.39 -9.21
C HIS A 13 -0.07 -0.12 -9.09
N ILE A 14 -0.97 -0.60 -8.24
CA ILE A 14 -1.15 -2.02 -7.97
C ILE A 14 -2.60 -2.42 -7.76
N TYR A 15 -2.86 -3.71 -7.95
CA TYR A 15 -3.88 -4.42 -7.18
C TYR A 15 -3.23 -5.15 -6.00
N LEU A 16 -3.77 -4.95 -4.80
CA LEU A 16 -3.39 -5.65 -3.57
C LEU A 16 -4.39 -6.79 -3.31
N TYR A 17 -3.86 -8.00 -3.14
CA TYR A 17 -4.61 -9.22 -2.86
C TYR A 17 -4.19 -9.86 -1.53
N GLY A 18 -5.05 -10.73 -1.02
CA GLY A 18 -4.68 -11.72 -0.01
C GLY A 18 -3.85 -12.88 -0.58
N ASN A 19 -3.79 -13.98 0.18
CA ASN A 19 -2.92 -15.11 -0.14
C ASN A 19 -3.40 -15.83 -1.39
N ASP A 20 -2.47 -16.24 -2.27
CA ASP A 20 -2.76 -16.93 -3.53
C ASP A 20 -3.79 -16.18 -4.42
N ARG A 21 -3.72 -14.85 -4.46
CA ARG A 21 -4.70 -13.94 -5.10
C ARG A 21 -6.13 -14.05 -4.56
N GLY A 22 -6.29 -14.65 -3.38
CA GLY A 22 -7.55 -14.71 -2.67
C GLY A 22 -7.92 -13.38 -2.02
N PRO A 23 -9.09 -13.35 -1.35
CA PRO A 23 -9.54 -12.16 -0.64
C PRO A 23 -8.60 -11.81 0.53
N ILE A 24 -8.51 -10.52 0.82
CA ILE A 24 -7.92 -10.02 2.06
C ILE A 24 -8.90 -10.38 3.19
N PRO A 25 -8.45 -11.00 4.30
CA PRO A 25 -9.32 -11.53 5.36
C PRO A 25 -9.90 -10.43 6.27
N THR A 26 -10.62 -9.48 5.67
CA THR A 26 -11.32 -8.36 6.32
C THR A 26 -12.61 -8.06 5.54
N SER A 27 -13.61 -7.50 6.23
CA SER A 27 -14.82 -6.98 5.57
C SER A 27 -14.63 -5.55 5.09
N PHE A 28 -15.55 -5.10 4.24
CA PHE A 28 -15.62 -3.72 3.78
C PHE A 28 -15.75 -2.74 4.94
N GLU A 29 -16.69 -2.98 5.86
CA GLU A 29 -16.99 -2.10 6.98
C GLU A 29 -15.81 -1.96 7.95
N ALA A 30 -15.13 -3.08 8.23
CA ALA A 30 -13.95 -3.06 9.08
C ALA A 30 -12.80 -2.28 8.43
N THR A 31 -12.63 -2.40 7.11
CA THR A 31 -11.62 -1.64 6.36
C THR A 31 -11.98 -0.16 6.27
N ALA A 32 -13.22 0.17 5.92
CA ALA A 32 -13.75 1.54 5.86
C ALA A 32 -13.53 2.26 7.20
N SER A 33 -13.89 1.63 8.32
CA SER A 33 -13.69 2.21 9.66
C SER A 33 -12.22 2.53 9.95
N ARG A 34 -11.27 1.69 9.50
CA ARG A 34 -9.83 1.96 9.66
C ARG A 34 -9.32 3.05 8.72
N LEU A 35 -9.82 3.10 7.48
CA LEU A 35 -9.47 4.16 6.52
C LEU A 35 -9.99 5.53 6.99
N GLU A 36 -11.24 5.61 7.43
CA GLU A 36 -11.85 6.83 7.98
C GLU A 36 -11.13 7.36 9.23
N ALA A 37 -10.46 6.49 9.97
CA ALA A 37 -9.63 6.88 11.12
C ALA A 37 -8.27 7.50 10.72
N LEU A 38 -7.85 7.38 9.45
CA LEU A 38 -6.59 7.99 8.99
C LEU A 38 -6.78 9.50 8.77
N PRO A 39 -5.97 10.37 9.41
CA PRO A 39 -6.07 11.80 9.22
C PRO A 39 -5.88 12.21 7.77
N LEU A 40 -6.73 13.11 7.27
CA LEU A 40 -6.70 13.65 5.89
C LEU A 40 -7.03 12.62 4.79
N LEU A 41 -7.43 11.40 5.14
CA LEU A 41 -7.98 10.46 4.18
C LEU A 41 -9.48 10.75 4.01
N TYR A 42 -9.91 10.85 2.76
CA TYR A 42 -11.32 10.92 2.40
C TYR A 42 -11.75 9.58 1.82
N PHE A 43 -12.80 8.98 2.38
CA PHE A 43 -13.34 7.67 1.99
C PHE A 43 -14.82 7.84 1.61
N GLU A 44 -15.23 7.25 0.51
CA GLU A 44 -16.61 7.28 0.03
C GLU A 44 -17.31 5.91 0.20
N PRO A 45 -18.65 5.89 0.36
CA PRO A 45 -19.40 4.63 0.51
C PRO A 45 -19.29 3.66 -0.66
N ASP A 46 -18.82 4.11 -1.83
CA ASP A 46 -18.60 3.26 -3.00
C ASP A 46 -17.26 2.50 -2.95
N GLY A 47 -16.44 2.73 -1.91
CA GLY A 47 -15.15 2.09 -1.71
C GLY A 47 -13.97 2.90 -2.23
N SER A 48 -14.22 4.04 -2.88
CA SER A 48 -13.16 4.93 -3.33
C SER A 48 -12.56 5.73 -2.18
N PHE A 49 -11.26 6.02 -2.26
CA PHE A 49 -10.59 6.87 -1.29
C PHE A 49 -9.46 7.69 -1.89
N VAL A 50 -9.20 8.84 -1.26
CA VAL A 50 -8.09 9.73 -1.58
C VAL A 50 -7.37 10.10 -0.30
N TRP A 51 -6.05 9.94 -0.28
CA TRP A 51 -5.21 10.34 0.84
C TRP A 51 -4.12 11.31 0.40
N CYS A 52 -4.21 12.55 0.86
CA CYS A 52 -3.26 13.62 0.56
C CYS A 52 -2.52 14.04 1.84
N ARG A 53 -1.18 13.97 1.83
CA ARG A 53 -0.32 14.38 2.95
C ARG A 53 0.78 15.33 2.48
N ASP A 54 1.45 15.96 3.44
CA ASP A 54 2.62 16.81 3.20
C ASP A 54 2.39 17.86 2.10
N ARG A 55 1.27 18.59 2.20
CA ARG A 55 0.85 19.61 1.23
C ARG A 55 0.74 19.08 -0.22
N GLY A 56 0.42 17.80 -0.37
CA GLY A 56 0.22 17.14 -1.67
C GLY A 56 1.49 16.49 -2.25
N GLU A 57 2.60 16.47 -1.51
CA GLU A 57 3.79 15.72 -1.94
C GLU A 57 3.50 14.21 -1.99
N GLN A 58 2.70 13.72 -1.05
CA GLN A 58 2.18 12.35 -1.03
C GLN A 58 0.69 12.36 -1.37
N GLN A 59 0.32 11.59 -2.38
CA GLN A 59 -1.04 11.51 -2.87
C GLN A 59 -1.32 10.09 -3.34
N ILE A 60 -2.32 9.47 -2.73
CA ILE A 60 -2.74 8.10 -3.02
C ILE A 60 -4.24 8.10 -3.31
N TYR A 61 -4.61 7.36 -4.33
CA TYR A 61 -5.98 7.02 -4.70
C TYR A 61 -6.14 5.52 -4.54
N GLY A 62 -7.33 5.08 -4.17
CA GLY A 62 -7.64 3.66 -4.21
C GLY A 62 -9.12 3.37 -4.28
N MET A 63 -9.41 2.10 -4.53
CA MET A 63 -10.75 1.56 -4.69
C MET A 63 -10.78 0.17 -4.05
N LEU A 64 -11.67 -0.02 -3.07
CA LEU A 64 -11.96 -1.32 -2.51
C LEU A 64 -12.93 -2.09 -3.41
N TYR A 65 -12.61 -3.34 -3.70
CA TYR A 65 -13.51 -4.26 -4.37
C TYR A 65 -13.84 -5.40 -3.41
N ASP A 66 -15.09 -5.47 -2.96
CA ASP A 66 -15.58 -6.52 -2.08
C ASP A 66 -16.58 -7.44 -2.78
N ALA A 67 -16.69 -8.66 -2.26
CA ALA A 67 -17.72 -9.62 -2.61
C ALA A 67 -17.85 -10.63 -1.46
N ALA A 68 -19.06 -11.15 -1.25
CA ALA A 68 -19.34 -12.15 -0.21
C ALA A 68 -18.83 -11.76 1.20
N GLY A 69 -18.88 -10.47 1.54
CA GLY A 69 -18.47 -9.95 2.85
C GLY A 69 -16.95 -9.86 3.07
N GLN A 70 -16.15 -9.99 2.01
CA GLN A 70 -14.69 -9.88 2.07
C GLN A 70 -14.15 -8.98 0.97
N ILE A 71 -13.07 -8.27 1.26
CA ILE A 71 -12.32 -7.51 0.24
C ILE A 71 -11.63 -8.51 -0.69
N GLN A 72 -12.04 -8.54 -1.96
CA GLN A 72 -11.43 -9.37 -2.98
C GLN A 72 -10.06 -8.82 -3.38
N TYR A 73 -9.97 -7.51 -3.58
CA TYR A 73 -8.72 -6.79 -3.77
C TYR A 73 -8.91 -5.29 -3.55
N CYS A 74 -7.81 -4.56 -3.42
CA CYS A 74 -7.80 -3.11 -3.42
C CYS A 74 -6.96 -2.62 -4.60
N GLU A 75 -7.50 -1.74 -5.43
CA GLU A 75 -6.68 -0.94 -6.34
C GLU A 75 -6.05 0.21 -5.56
N ILE A 76 -4.76 0.46 -5.79
CA ILE A 76 -4.03 1.56 -5.15
C ILE A 76 -3.08 2.17 -6.16
N GLN A 77 -3.16 3.49 -6.35
CA GLN A 77 -2.30 4.25 -7.25
C GLN A 77 -1.86 5.55 -6.59
N GLY A 78 -0.62 5.95 -6.82
CA GLY A 78 -0.17 7.27 -6.42
C GLY A 78 1.31 7.30 -6.11
N LYS A 79 1.68 8.17 -5.18
CA LYS A 79 3.06 8.30 -4.70
C LYS A 79 3.06 8.57 -3.20
N CYS A 80 3.92 7.86 -2.47
CA CYS A 80 4.10 8.08 -1.05
C CYS A 80 5.45 7.55 -0.56
N SER A 81 5.79 7.90 0.67
CA SER A 81 6.92 7.35 1.41
C SER A 81 6.60 5.95 1.94
N LEU A 82 7.61 5.19 2.37
CA LEU A 82 7.40 3.84 2.89
C LEU A 82 6.56 3.86 4.18
N SER A 83 6.74 4.86 5.04
CA SER A 83 5.95 4.99 6.28
C SER A 83 4.46 5.17 5.97
N THR A 84 4.13 6.05 5.03
CA THR A 84 2.74 6.28 4.61
C THR A 84 2.13 5.04 3.97
N TRP A 85 2.91 4.32 3.15
CA TRP A 85 2.49 3.03 2.59
C TRP A 85 2.15 2.01 3.68
N ILE A 86 3.00 1.85 4.70
CA ILE A 86 2.78 0.90 5.80
C ILE A 86 1.49 1.24 6.57
N GLU A 87 1.23 2.53 6.82
CA GLU A 87 -0.01 3.00 7.47
C GLU A 87 -1.24 2.65 6.62
N LEU A 88 -1.23 2.96 5.31
CA LEU A 88 -2.34 2.65 4.41
C LEU A 88 -2.59 1.14 4.33
N ARG A 89 -1.53 0.35 4.13
CA ARG A 89 -1.58 -1.11 4.07
C ARG A 89 -2.18 -1.69 5.34
N SER A 90 -1.77 -1.19 6.51
CA SER A 90 -2.32 -1.60 7.80
C SER A 90 -3.82 -1.31 7.90
N ALA A 91 -4.25 -0.11 7.46
CA ALA A 91 -5.68 0.22 7.43
C ALA A 91 -6.49 -0.67 6.47
N ILE A 92 -5.94 -0.97 5.28
CA ILE A 92 -6.61 -1.84 4.30
C ILE A 92 -6.74 -3.27 4.84
N THR A 93 -5.66 -3.82 5.38
CA THR A 93 -5.56 -5.26 5.70
C THR A 93 -6.01 -5.61 7.11
N GLY A 94 -6.04 -4.64 8.03
CA GLY A 94 -6.24 -4.87 9.46
C GLY A 94 -5.02 -5.45 10.18
N GLU A 95 -3.91 -5.65 9.48
CA GLU A 95 -2.64 -6.07 10.08
C GLU A 95 -1.96 -4.93 10.83
N LEU A 96 -1.12 -5.25 11.81
CA LEU A 96 -0.33 -4.26 12.53
C LEU A 96 0.66 -3.54 11.60
N ALA A 97 0.74 -2.22 11.72
CA ALA A 97 1.68 -1.35 11.02
C ALA A 97 3.13 -1.65 11.45
N THR A 98 3.72 -2.66 10.83
CA THR A 98 5.11 -3.06 11.06
C THR A 98 5.90 -2.97 9.75
N ALA A 99 7.19 -2.65 9.87
CA ALA A 99 8.14 -2.70 8.75
C ALA A 99 8.64 -4.13 8.44
N GLY A 100 8.08 -5.13 9.11
CA GLY A 100 8.44 -6.54 8.95
C GLY A 100 7.76 -7.20 7.75
N PRO A 101 8.16 -8.44 7.39
CA PRO A 101 7.50 -9.20 6.35
C PRO A 101 6.03 -9.44 6.70
N VAL A 102 5.17 -9.06 5.78
CA VAL A 102 3.79 -9.51 5.74
C VAL A 102 3.75 -10.79 4.92
N ILE A 103 3.17 -11.85 5.47
CA ILE A 103 3.13 -13.15 4.83
C ILE A 103 1.78 -13.31 4.15
N GLY A 104 1.78 -13.74 2.89
CA GLY A 104 0.56 -14.09 2.16
C GLY A 104 -0.21 -12.90 1.60
N LEU A 105 0.39 -11.71 1.47
CA LEU A 105 -0.19 -10.66 0.62
C LEU A 105 0.55 -10.60 -0.70
N GLN A 106 -0.19 -10.33 -1.78
CA GLN A 106 0.36 -10.24 -3.13
C GLN A 106 0.01 -8.91 -3.78
N ALA A 107 0.91 -8.43 -4.63
CA ALA A 107 0.72 -7.22 -5.42
C ALA A 107 0.84 -7.54 -6.91
N MET A 108 -0.16 -7.14 -7.69
CA MET A 108 -0.08 -7.09 -9.14
C MET A 108 0.31 -5.68 -9.57
N ARG A 109 1.47 -5.50 -10.19
CA ARG A 109 1.87 -4.19 -10.75
C ARG A 109 1.06 -3.87 -12.00
N LEU A 110 0.70 -2.60 -12.16
CA LEU A 110 0.00 -2.08 -13.32
C LEU A 110 0.85 -1.02 -14.04
N PRO A 111 0.77 -0.94 -15.39
CA PRO A 111 -0.07 -1.75 -16.29
C PRO A 111 0.49 -3.12 -16.66
N GLU A 112 1.70 -3.49 -16.22
CA GLU A 112 2.43 -4.67 -16.70
C GLU A 112 1.80 -6.02 -16.30
N GLN A 113 0.86 -6.03 -15.35
CA GLN A 113 0.21 -7.22 -14.82
C GLN A 113 1.21 -8.26 -14.29
N GLU A 114 2.25 -7.78 -13.61
CA GLU A 114 3.24 -8.64 -12.95
C GLU A 114 2.80 -8.93 -11.51
N LEU A 115 2.40 -10.17 -11.24
CA LEU A 115 2.06 -10.63 -9.90
C LEU A 115 3.33 -11.02 -9.14
N GLN A 116 3.45 -10.53 -7.91
CA GLN A 116 4.55 -10.85 -7.02
C GLN A 116 4.12 -10.76 -5.56
N GLU A 117 4.93 -11.34 -4.68
CA GLU A 117 4.78 -11.17 -3.23
C GLU A 117 4.86 -9.69 -2.85
N LEU A 118 4.02 -9.26 -1.92
CA LEU A 118 3.96 -7.85 -1.52
C LEU A 118 5.33 -7.36 -1.01
N GLN A 119 6.05 -8.21 -0.29
CA GLN A 119 7.39 -7.85 0.20
C GLN A 119 8.39 -7.60 -0.95
N SER A 120 8.28 -8.32 -2.06
CA SER A 120 9.13 -8.13 -3.24
C SER A 120 8.78 -6.83 -3.97
N PHE A 121 7.48 -6.51 -4.02
CA PHE A 121 7.00 -5.21 -4.48
C PHE A 121 7.55 -4.05 -3.64
N GLU A 122 7.39 -4.09 -2.33
CA GLU A 122 7.83 -3.03 -1.42
C GLU A 122 9.35 -2.79 -1.54
N LYS A 123 10.12 -3.88 -1.65
CA LYS A 123 11.58 -3.79 -1.87
C LYS A 123 11.91 -3.10 -3.19
N SER A 124 11.21 -3.42 -4.28
CA SER A 124 11.50 -2.81 -5.59
C SER A 124 11.04 -1.35 -5.70
N VAL A 125 10.05 -0.91 -4.92
CA VAL A 125 9.62 0.50 -4.88
C VAL A 125 10.49 1.34 -3.93
N TRP A 126 10.65 0.94 -2.66
CA TRP A 126 11.22 1.79 -1.61
C TRP A 126 12.65 1.45 -1.19
N ARG A 127 13.22 0.29 -1.56
CA ARG A 127 14.66 0.12 -1.35
C ARG A 127 15.42 0.91 -2.40
N SER A 128 16.12 1.95 -1.97
CA SER A 128 17.20 2.55 -2.76
C SER A 128 18.19 1.46 -3.16
N THR A 129 18.48 1.38 -4.47
CA THR A 129 19.74 0.85 -4.98
C THR A 129 20.89 1.68 -4.39
N ALA A 130 21.36 1.31 -3.21
CA ALA A 130 22.62 1.79 -2.71
C ALA A 130 23.74 1.23 -3.62
N HIS A 131 24.29 2.09 -4.47
CA HIS A 131 25.63 2.00 -5.06
C HIS A 131 25.98 0.72 -5.87
N ARG A 132 25.88 0.79 -7.20
CA ARG A 132 26.99 0.35 -8.04
C ARG A 132 27.72 1.60 -8.52
N ALA A 133 28.69 2.05 -7.74
CA ALA A 133 29.78 2.85 -8.27
C ALA A 133 31.09 2.10 -8.01
N ASN A 134 31.77 1.82 -9.12
CA ASN A 134 33.21 1.62 -9.30
C ASN A 134 33.94 0.49 -8.54
N ALA A 135 34.30 -0.54 -9.29
CA ALA A 135 35.62 -1.18 -9.26
C ALA A 135 35.98 -1.44 -10.73
N SER A 136 36.75 -0.54 -11.37
CA SER A 136 38.22 -0.52 -11.51
C SER A 136 38.60 -0.97 -12.91
#